data_AF-A0A953TR86-F1
#
_entry.id   AF-A0A953TR86-F1
#
_cell.length_a   1.000
_cell.length_b   1.000
_cell.length_c   1.000
_cell.angle_alpha   90.00
_cell.angle_beta   90.00
_cell.angle_gamma   90.00
#
_symmetry.space_group_name_H-M   'P 1'
#
loop_
_entity.id
_entity.type
_entity.pdbx_description
1 polymer ?
#
loop_
_entity_poly.entity_id
_entity_poly.type
_entity_poly.pdbx_seq_one_letter_code
_entity_poly.pdbx_strand_id
1 'polypeptide(L)'
;LREGISVLTASRAGQAAVEIHGGGLFTELVKGALNGGASDVLGKVTIASVYAYVDQALGSWDQRPLFKSHLSKLISLRNCRPSVPLETLRLLPRYFATPNDEFKLDPSYEPDAEPAHAEHEEIFGDLQKFRAARLLVPVGEEHMYFAAINRKSCRLTPLGQFYWRLANERRL
;
A
#
# COMPACT_ATOMS: atom_id res chain seq x y z
N LEU A 1 -22.66 10.38 17.95
CA LEU A 1 -21.26 10.72 18.32
C LEU A 1 -21.04 12.16 17.88
N ARG A 2 -20.34 12.97 18.69
CA ARG A 2 -19.89 14.29 18.26
C ARG A 2 -18.87 14.14 17.13
N GLU A 3 -18.72 15.17 16.29
CA GLU A 3 -17.67 15.21 15.28
C GLU A 3 -16.29 15.04 15.95
N GLY A 4 -15.37 14.34 15.29
CA GLY A 4 -14.02 14.08 15.78
C GLY A 4 -13.90 12.78 16.61
N ILE A 5 -15.01 12.11 16.92
CA ILE A 5 -14.99 10.91 17.77
C ILE A 5 -15.10 9.64 16.93
N SER A 6 -14.19 8.70 17.20
CA SER A 6 -14.26 7.33 16.72
C SER A 6 -14.20 6.36 17.90
N VAL A 7 -15.03 5.32 17.83
CA VAL A 7 -15.09 4.24 18.81
C VAL A 7 -14.88 2.94 18.05
N LEU A 8 -13.91 2.15 18.52
CA LEU A 8 -13.63 0.80 18.04
C LEU A 8 -13.70 -0.14 19.24
N THR A 9 -14.54 -1.18 19.18
CA THR A 9 -14.70 -2.15 20.27
C THR A 9 -14.13 -3.51 19.89
N ALA A 10 -13.71 -4.28 20.89
CA ALA A 10 -13.20 -5.65 20.71
C ALA A 10 -14.30 -6.65 20.33
N SER A 11 -15.52 -6.44 20.83
CA SER A 11 -16.66 -7.33 20.62
C SER A 11 -17.99 -6.55 20.55
N ARG A 12 -19.06 -7.26 20.17
CA ARG A 12 -20.44 -6.78 20.26
C ARG A 12 -20.98 -6.92 21.69
N ALA A 13 -22.06 -6.22 22.00
CA ALA A 13 -22.68 -6.20 23.34
C ALA A 13 -23.02 -7.60 23.90
N GLY A 14 -23.34 -8.58 23.05
CA GLY A 14 -23.65 -9.96 23.45
C GLY A 14 -22.48 -10.95 23.28
N GLN A 15 -21.27 -10.48 23.03
CA GLN A 15 -20.09 -11.32 22.82
C GLN A 15 -18.99 -10.98 23.82
N ALA A 16 -18.33 -12.01 24.35
CA ALA A 16 -17.13 -11.83 25.14
C ALA A 16 -15.97 -11.33 24.27
N ALA A 17 -15.09 -10.51 24.86
CA ALA A 17 -13.77 -10.24 24.32
C ALA A 17 -12.83 -11.35 24.83
N VAL A 18 -12.05 -11.95 23.92
CA VAL A 18 -11.27 -13.16 24.21
C VAL A 18 -9.79 -12.84 24.36
N GLU A 19 -9.13 -13.56 25.27
CA GLU A 19 -7.68 -13.57 25.42
C GLU A 19 -7.08 -14.88 24.90
N ILE A 20 -5.90 -14.80 24.28
CA ILE A 20 -5.12 -15.93 23.78
C ILE A 20 -3.66 -15.71 24.18
N HIS A 21 -3.01 -16.75 24.72
CA HIS A 21 -1.60 -16.72 25.14
C HIS A 21 -1.23 -15.58 26.11
N GLY A 22 -2.15 -15.21 27.02
CA GLY A 22 -1.89 -14.18 28.04
C GLY A 22 -2.05 -12.73 27.55
N GLY A 23 -2.63 -12.51 26.37
CA GLY A 23 -3.01 -11.19 25.88
C GLY A 23 -4.37 -11.19 25.19
N GLY A 24 -5.03 -10.04 25.14
CA GLY A 24 -6.29 -9.88 24.41
C GLY A 24 -6.12 -10.05 22.91
N LEU A 25 -6.87 -10.95 22.27
CA LEU A 25 -6.82 -11.20 20.82
C LEU A 25 -6.99 -9.90 20.03
N PHE A 26 -7.99 -9.08 20.41
CA PHE A 26 -8.23 -7.79 19.79
C PHE A 26 -7.01 -6.86 19.90
N THR A 27 -6.41 -6.80 21.08
CA THR A 27 -5.26 -5.93 21.36
C THR A 27 -4.05 -6.34 20.53
N GLU A 28 -3.77 -7.64 20.40
CA GLU A 28 -2.67 -8.13 19.56
C GLU A 28 -2.89 -7.79 18.07
N LEU A 29 -4.12 -7.92 17.57
CA LEU A 29 -4.45 -7.51 16.20
C LEU A 29 -4.29 -6.00 15.98
N VAL A 30 -4.72 -5.17 16.95
CA VAL A 30 -4.51 -3.72 16.90
C VAL A 30 -3.02 -3.38 16.92
N LYS A 31 -2.21 -4.06 17.73
CA LYS A 31 -0.74 -3.90 17.75
C LYS A 31 -0.14 -4.25 16.38
N GLY A 32 -0.56 -5.36 15.76
CA GLY A 32 -0.14 -5.76 14.41
C GLY A 32 -0.50 -4.70 13.36
N ALA A 33 -1.73 -4.19 13.39
CA ALA A 33 -2.19 -3.12 12.52
C ALA A 33 -1.31 -1.86 12.64
N LEU A 34 -1.06 -1.41 13.88
CA LEU A 34 -0.23 -0.23 14.18
C LEU A 34 1.25 -0.46 13.86
N ASN A 35 1.75 -1.69 13.87
CA ASN A 35 3.13 -2.00 13.48
C ASN A 35 3.36 -2.00 11.97
N GLY A 36 2.33 -1.72 11.16
CA GLY A 36 2.42 -1.58 9.72
C GLY A 36 1.54 -2.55 8.95
N GLY A 37 0.91 -3.53 9.61
CA GLY A 37 -0.02 -4.45 8.95
C GLY A 37 -1.20 -3.72 8.29
N ALA A 38 -1.56 -2.54 8.79
CA ALA A 38 -2.65 -1.71 8.29
C ALA A 38 -2.18 -0.38 7.66
N SER A 39 -0.89 -0.24 7.32
CA SER A 39 -0.38 0.99 6.72
C SER A 39 -0.69 1.08 5.23
N ASP A 40 -0.98 2.28 4.75
CA ASP A 40 -1.03 2.56 3.30
C ASP A 40 0.39 2.64 2.67
N VAL A 41 0.46 2.97 1.38
CA VAL A 41 1.75 3.07 0.65
C VAL A 41 2.67 4.15 1.24
N LEU A 42 2.10 5.19 1.86
CA LEU A 42 2.81 6.26 2.54
C LEU A 42 3.16 5.90 4.00
N GLY A 43 2.83 4.69 4.45
CA GLY A 43 3.07 4.24 5.81
C GLY A 43 2.03 4.74 6.82
N LYS A 44 0.95 5.40 6.40
CA LYS A 44 -0.05 5.95 7.33
C LYS A 44 -1.02 4.86 7.79
N VAL A 45 -1.18 4.75 9.10
CA VAL A 45 -2.17 3.87 9.74
C VAL A 45 -3.30 4.72 10.30
N THR A 46 -4.54 4.46 9.89
CA THR A 46 -5.72 5.21 10.35
C THR A 46 -6.63 4.31 11.18
N ILE A 47 -7.57 4.89 11.94
CA ILE A 47 -8.54 4.07 12.69
C ILE A 47 -9.37 3.16 11.78
N ALA A 48 -9.70 3.63 10.57
CA ALA A 48 -10.44 2.86 9.57
C ALA A 48 -9.63 1.67 9.05
N SER A 49 -8.33 1.85 8.79
CA SER A 49 -7.46 0.75 8.35
C SER A 49 -7.17 -0.23 9.49
N VAL A 50 -7.05 0.24 10.74
CA VAL A 50 -6.98 -0.64 11.92
C VAL A 50 -8.23 -1.52 12.01
N TYR A 51 -9.43 -0.93 11.90
CA TYR A 51 -10.66 -1.71 11.90
C TYR A 51 -10.66 -2.75 10.77
N ALA A 52 -10.36 -2.35 9.54
CA ALA A 52 -10.35 -3.25 8.39
C ALA A 52 -9.37 -4.41 8.59
N TYR A 53 -8.17 -4.15 9.12
CA TYR A 53 -7.17 -5.18 9.41
C TYR A 53 -7.65 -6.16 10.48
N VAL A 54 -8.18 -5.65 11.60
CA VAL A 54 -8.71 -6.49 12.68
C VAL A 54 -9.89 -7.33 12.19
N ASP A 55 -10.80 -6.74 11.43
CA ASP A 55 -11.99 -7.42 10.89
C ASP A 55 -11.64 -8.56 9.93
N GLN A 56 -10.61 -8.37 9.10
CA GLN A 56 -10.12 -9.38 8.16
C GLN A 56 -9.40 -10.56 8.85
N ALA A 57 -8.80 -10.32 10.01
CA ALA A 57 -8.07 -11.34 10.75
C ALA A 57 -8.99 -12.25 11.59
N LEU A 58 -10.25 -11.85 11.79
CA LEU A 58 -11.21 -12.58 12.63
C LEU A 58 -12.16 -13.40 11.74
N GLY A 59 -12.25 -14.69 12.03
CA GLY A 59 -13.13 -15.63 11.36
C GLY A 59 -14.60 -15.48 11.76
N SER A 60 -15.46 -16.24 11.10
CA SER A 60 -16.92 -16.17 11.32
C SER A 60 -17.38 -16.55 12.73
N TRP A 61 -16.56 -17.30 13.46
CA TRP A 61 -16.86 -17.77 14.83
C TRP A 61 -16.16 -16.96 15.92
N ASP A 62 -15.31 -16.00 15.55
CA ASP A 62 -14.57 -15.18 16.50
C ASP A 62 -15.43 -14.01 17.05
N GLN A 63 -14.89 -13.30 18.05
CA GLN A 63 -15.45 -12.03 18.50
C GLN A 63 -15.57 -11.06 17.31
N ARG A 64 -16.62 -10.23 17.30
CA ARG A 64 -16.82 -9.27 16.21
C ARG A 64 -16.57 -7.83 16.65
N PRO A 65 -15.54 -7.14 16.13
CA PRO A 65 -15.32 -5.73 16.45
C PRO A 65 -16.44 -4.87 15.88
N LEU A 66 -16.74 -3.75 16.54
CA LEU A 66 -17.62 -2.71 16.02
C LEU A 66 -16.85 -1.41 15.86
N PHE A 67 -16.99 -0.78 14.69
CA PHE A 67 -16.43 0.53 14.41
C PHE A 67 -17.54 1.55 14.17
N LYS A 68 -17.52 2.63 14.96
CA LYS A 68 -18.43 3.76 14.82
C LYS A 68 -17.64 5.05 14.83
N SER A 69 -17.77 5.84 13.79
CA SER A 69 -16.96 7.04 13.59
C SER A 69 -17.79 8.20 13.04
N HIS A 70 -17.47 9.42 13.49
CA HIS A 70 -18.01 10.65 12.95
C HIS A 70 -16.85 11.62 12.67
N LEU A 71 -16.20 11.46 11.52
CA LEU A 71 -15.01 12.20 11.12
C LEU A 71 -15.20 12.86 9.76
N SER A 72 -14.77 14.12 9.63
CA SER A 72 -14.63 14.84 8.36
C SER A 72 -13.31 14.53 7.65
N LYS A 73 -12.29 14.05 8.38
CA LYS A 73 -11.01 13.59 7.84
C LYS A 73 -10.42 12.46 8.71
N LEU A 74 -9.86 11.45 8.06
CA LEU A 74 -9.07 10.42 8.76
C LEU A 74 -7.71 10.99 9.16
N ILE A 75 -7.38 10.89 10.44
CA ILE A 75 -6.05 11.19 10.97
C ILE A 75 -5.20 9.92 10.99
N SER A 76 -3.89 10.11 10.87
CA SER A 76 -2.93 9.04 11.07
C SER A 76 -2.77 8.80 12.57
N LEU A 77 -3.04 7.59 13.04
CA LEU A 77 -2.75 7.14 14.40
C LEU A 77 -1.26 6.81 14.56
N ARG A 78 -0.62 6.32 13.50
CA ARG A 78 0.81 6.01 13.45
C ARG A 78 1.34 6.12 12.03
N ASN A 79 2.55 6.66 11.91
CA ASN A 79 3.29 6.67 10.64
C ASN A 79 4.39 5.61 10.71
N CYS A 80 4.23 4.56 9.92
CA CYS A 80 5.22 3.51 9.69
C CYS A 80 6.17 3.90 8.55
N ARG A 81 7.18 3.04 8.29
CA ARG A 81 8.02 3.21 7.11
C ARG A 81 7.15 3.10 5.84
N PRO A 82 7.25 4.04 4.90
CA PRO A 82 6.47 3.96 3.67
C PRO A 82 6.93 2.77 2.82
N SER A 83 6.00 2.19 2.06
CA SER A 83 6.30 1.08 1.13
C SER A 83 7.14 1.58 -0.06
N VAL A 84 6.94 2.84 -0.44
CA VAL A 84 7.73 3.53 -1.47
C VAL A 84 8.14 4.89 -0.90
N PRO A 85 9.42 5.27 -0.96
CA PRO A 85 9.84 6.60 -0.54
C PRO A 85 9.10 7.72 -1.28
N LEU A 86 8.88 8.84 -0.59
CA LEU A 86 8.03 9.92 -1.09
C LEU A 86 8.62 10.58 -2.35
N GLU A 87 9.93 10.74 -2.35
CA GLU A 87 10.75 11.20 -3.47
C GLU A 87 10.61 10.29 -4.68
N THR A 88 10.61 8.97 -4.50
CA THR A 88 10.38 8.01 -5.58
C THR A 88 8.94 8.10 -6.09
N LEU A 89 7.92 8.19 -5.22
CA LEU A 89 6.53 8.36 -5.66
C LEU A 89 6.31 9.63 -6.50
N ARG A 90 7.06 10.70 -6.21
CA ARG A 90 7.01 11.95 -7.00
C ARG A 90 7.55 11.79 -8.42
N LEU A 91 8.26 10.71 -8.72
CA LEU A 91 8.75 10.39 -10.06
C LEU A 91 7.70 9.70 -10.95
N LEU A 92 6.56 9.25 -10.39
CA LEU A 92 5.50 8.60 -11.18
C LEU A 92 5.09 9.40 -12.44
N PRO A 93 4.87 10.73 -12.38
CA PRO A 93 4.54 11.53 -13.57
C PRO A 93 5.70 11.77 -14.53
N ARG A 94 6.95 11.47 -14.12
CA ARG A 94 8.10 11.50 -15.03
C ARG A 94 8.18 10.24 -15.88
N TYR A 95 7.84 9.09 -15.30
CA TYR A 95 7.85 7.82 -16.03
C TYR A 95 6.58 7.62 -16.87
N PHE A 96 5.42 8.03 -16.37
CA PHE A 96 4.14 7.90 -17.06
C PHE A 96 3.61 9.31 -17.35
N ALA A 97 3.51 9.71 -18.61
CA ALA A 97 3.02 11.06 -18.96
C ALA A 97 1.51 11.20 -18.67
N THR A 98 0.77 10.10 -18.80
CA THR A 98 -0.64 9.97 -18.41
C THR A 98 -0.84 8.74 -17.51
N PRO A 99 -1.91 8.68 -16.69
CA PRO A 99 -2.14 7.54 -15.81
C PRO A 99 -2.43 6.22 -16.55
N ASN A 100 -2.73 6.27 -17.85
CA ASN A 100 -3.02 5.07 -18.65
C ASN A 100 -1.85 4.67 -19.57
N ASP A 101 -0.74 5.38 -19.50
CA ASP A 101 0.42 5.08 -20.35
C ASP A 101 1.05 3.74 -19.98
N GLU A 102 1.69 3.15 -20.98
CA GLU A 102 2.58 2.02 -20.80
C GLU A 102 4.03 2.49 -20.92
N PHE A 103 4.85 2.14 -19.93
CA PHE A 103 6.29 2.38 -19.96
C PHE A 103 6.96 1.20 -20.66
N LYS A 104 7.65 1.45 -21.77
CA LYS A 104 8.34 0.40 -22.53
C LYS A 104 9.64 0.03 -21.86
N LEU A 105 9.90 -1.27 -21.76
CA LEU A 105 11.10 -1.84 -21.21
C LEU A 105 11.84 -2.60 -22.31
N ASP A 106 13.14 -2.74 -22.13
CA ASP A 106 14.00 -3.59 -22.94
C ASP A 106 15.12 -4.16 -22.06
N PRO A 107 15.95 -5.09 -22.56
CA PRO A 107 16.95 -5.78 -21.75
C PRO A 107 17.94 -4.85 -21.02
N SER A 108 18.17 -3.63 -21.51
CA SER A 108 19.12 -2.69 -20.87
C SER A 108 18.66 -2.12 -19.52
N TYR A 109 17.42 -2.40 -19.10
CA TYR A 109 16.92 -2.07 -17.76
C TYR A 109 17.37 -3.07 -16.69
N GLU A 110 17.82 -4.26 -17.08
CA GLU A 110 18.32 -5.25 -16.13
C GLU A 110 19.74 -4.88 -15.64
N PRO A 111 20.03 -4.97 -14.33
CA PRO A 111 21.36 -4.67 -13.77
C PRO A 111 22.49 -5.51 -14.35
N ASP A 112 22.19 -6.73 -14.81
CA ASP A 112 23.17 -7.66 -15.38
C ASP A 112 23.28 -7.54 -16.91
N ALA A 113 22.69 -6.51 -17.52
CA ALA A 113 22.75 -6.28 -18.97
C ALA A 113 24.11 -5.71 -19.40
N GLU A 114 24.60 -6.17 -20.55
CA GLU A 114 25.88 -5.72 -21.13
C GLU A 114 25.65 -5.07 -22.50
N PRO A 115 26.17 -3.83 -22.74
CA PRO A 115 26.87 -2.98 -21.77
C PRO A 115 25.92 -2.40 -20.71
N ALA A 116 26.44 -2.16 -19.50
CA ALA A 116 25.69 -1.55 -18.40
C ALA A 116 25.08 -0.19 -18.78
N HIS A 117 23.90 0.11 -18.24
CA HIS A 117 23.14 1.33 -18.56
C HIS A 117 22.54 1.95 -17.29
N ALA A 118 23.39 2.67 -16.54
CA ALA A 118 23.08 3.18 -15.20
C ALA A 118 21.75 3.93 -15.06
N GLU A 119 21.35 4.73 -16.06
CA GLU A 119 20.05 5.42 -16.04
C GLU A 119 18.86 4.44 -16.10
N HIS A 120 18.96 3.41 -16.92
CA HIS A 120 17.89 2.41 -17.03
C HIS A 120 17.82 1.55 -15.78
N GLU A 121 18.97 1.19 -15.19
CA GLU A 121 19.03 0.47 -13.92
C GLU A 121 18.38 1.27 -12.77
N GLU A 122 18.63 2.57 -12.69
CA GLU A 122 17.99 3.46 -11.70
C GLU A 122 16.47 3.50 -11.89
N ILE A 123 16.01 3.73 -13.12
CA ILE A 123 14.58 3.74 -13.46
C ILE A 123 13.95 2.38 -13.13
N PHE A 124 14.60 1.28 -13.49
CA PHE A 124 14.09 -0.06 -13.23
C PHE A 124 13.98 -0.34 -11.73
N GLY A 125 14.97 0.07 -10.95
CA GLY A 125 14.94 -0.02 -9.48
C GLY A 125 13.72 0.69 -8.89
N ASP A 126 13.36 1.86 -9.40
CA ASP A 126 12.16 2.58 -9.00
C ASP A 126 10.86 1.90 -9.46
N LEU A 127 10.81 1.41 -10.70
CA LEU A 127 9.67 0.62 -11.20
C LEU A 127 9.45 -0.66 -10.39
N GLN A 128 10.53 -1.32 -9.95
CA GLN A 128 10.43 -2.49 -9.07
C GLN A 128 9.88 -2.14 -7.68
N LYS A 129 10.27 -1.00 -7.08
CA LYS A 129 9.67 -0.50 -5.83
C LYS A 129 8.17 -0.26 -6.00
N PHE A 130 7.76 0.36 -7.10
CA PHE A 130 6.33 0.55 -7.41
C PHE A 130 5.60 -0.79 -7.58
N ARG A 131 6.21 -1.78 -8.24
CA ARG A 131 5.63 -3.12 -8.41
C ARG A 131 5.42 -3.82 -7.07
N ALA A 132 6.41 -3.74 -6.19
CA ALA A 132 6.35 -4.32 -4.84
C ALA A 132 5.23 -3.68 -4.00
N ALA A 133 5.00 -2.37 -4.16
CA ALA A 133 3.89 -1.64 -3.55
C ALA A 133 2.54 -1.77 -4.30
N ARG A 134 2.45 -2.64 -5.32
CA ARG A 134 1.25 -2.88 -6.16
C ARG A 134 0.76 -1.65 -6.93
N LEU A 135 1.65 -0.68 -7.18
CA LEU A 135 1.34 0.53 -7.94
C LEU A 135 1.43 0.31 -9.45
N LEU A 136 2.21 -0.66 -9.90
CA LEU A 136 2.29 -1.01 -11.32
C LEU A 136 2.31 -2.53 -11.51
N VAL A 137 2.07 -2.94 -12.75
CA VAL A 137 2.12 -4.33 -13.20
C VAL A 137 2.75 -4.43 -14.59
N PRO A 138 3.47 -5.51 -14.91
CA PRO A 138 3.90 -5.79 -16.28
C PRO A 138 2.70 -6.02 -17.22
N VAL A 139 2.93 -5.81 -18.51
CA VAL A 139 1.95 -6.02 -19.58
C VAL A 139 2.42 -7.17 -20.47
N GLY A 140 1.60 -8.21 -20.57
CA GLY A 140 1.91 -9.41 -21.37
C GLY A 140 2.92 -10.35 -20.73
N GLU A 141 3.33 -10.12 -19.49
CA GLU A 141 4.26 -10.94 -18.71
C GLU A 141 3.84 -10.98 -17.24
N GLU A 142 4.34 -11.95 -16.47
CA GLU A 142 4.03 -12.08 -15.04
C GLU A 142 4.96 -11.23 -14.15
N HIS A 143 6.24 -11.16 -14.52
CA HIS A 143 7.29 -10.51 -13.75
C HIS A 143 7.94 -9.36 -14.53
N MET A 144 8.42 -8.34 -13.81
CA MET A 144 9.10 -7.17 -14.41
C MET A 144 10.34 -7.58 -15.21
N TYR A 145 11.07 -8.60 -14.73
CA TYR A 145 12.22 -9.17 -15.42
C TYR A 145 11.88 -9.62 -16.86
N PHE A 146 10.86 -10.48 -17.00
CA PHE A 146 10.43 -10.93 -18.32
C PHE A 146 9.87 -9.79 -19.18
N ALA A 147 9.24 -8.79 -18.55
CA ALA A 147 8.79 -7.60 -19.27
C ALA A 147 9.97 -6.81 -19.88
N ALA A 148 11.12 -6.72 -19.19
CA ALA A 148 12.33 -6.12 -19.74
C ALA A 148 12.97 -7.00 -20.82
N ILE A 149 13.27 -8.26 -20.51
CA ILE A 149 13.96 -9.17 -21.43
C ILE A 149 13.18 -9.39 -22.74
N ASN A 150 11.85 -9.50 -22.66
CA ASN A 150 10.99 -9.73 -23.82
C ASN A 150 10.51 -8.43 -24.49
N ARG A 151 11.13 -7.28 -24.17
CA ARG A 151 10.83 -5.96 -24.76
C ARG A 151 9.35 -5.57 -24.68
N LYS A 152 8.75 -5.80 -23.52
CA LYS A 152 7.35 -5.51 -23.23
C LYS A 152 7.23 -4.16 -22.52
N SER A 153 6.17 -3.99 -21.75
CA SER A 153 5.89 -2.76 -21.02
C SER A 153 5.43 -3.07 -19.61
N CYS A 154 5.38 -2.03 -18.78
CA CYS A 154 4.61 -2.03 -17.55
C CYS A 154 3.61 -0.86 -17.56
N ARG A 155 2.58 -0.94 -16.72
CA ARG A 155 1.54 0.08 -16.59
C ARG A 155 1.10 0.25 -15.15
N LEU A 156 0.55 1.41 -14.82
CA LEU A 156 0.00 1.68 -13.51
C LEU A 156 -1.25 0.83 -13.24
N THR A 157 -1.38 0.33 -12.01
CA THR A 157 -2.65 -0.20 -11.49
C THR A 157 -3.59 0.94 -11.13
N PRO A 158 -4.89 0.70 -10.85
CA PRO A 158 -5.76 1.75 -10.34
C PRO A 158 -5.22 2.46 -9.09
N LEU A 159 -4.50 1.74 -8.22
CA LEU A 159 -3.83 2.34 -7.06
C LEU A 159 -2.64 3.22 -7.50
N GLY A 160 -1.83 2.75 -8.46
CA GLY A 160 -0.77 3.55 -9.06
C GLY A 160 -1.28 4.83 -9.71
N GLN A 161 -2.39 4.76 -10.44
CA GLN A 161 -3.03 5.91 -11.06
C GLN A 161 -3.48 6.94 -10.02
N PHE A 162 -4.00 6.49 -8.88
CA PHE A 162 -4.34 7.36 -7.76
C PHE A 162 -3.11 8.11 -7.24
N TYR A 163 -2.01 7.40 -6.95
CA TYR A 163 -0.77 8.04 -6.48
C TYR A 163 -0.09 8.91 -7.54
N TRP A 164 -0.19 8.54 -8.81
CA TRP A 164 0.24 9.35 -9.94
C TRP A 164 -0.47 10.70 -9.95
N ARG A 165 -1.80 10.72 -9.75
CA ARG A 165 -2.57 11.98 -9.69
C ARG A 165 -2.14 12.85 -8.51
N LEU A 166 -1.96 12.25 -7.33
CA LEU A 166 -1.47 12.98 -6.16
C LEU A 166 -0.07 13.56 -6.40
N ALA A 167 0.83 12.80 -7.04
CA ALA A 167 2.17 13.26 -7.40
C ALA A 167 2.10 14.44 -8.38
N ASN A 168 1.31 14.29 -9.44
CA ASN A 168 1.16 15.28 -10.50
C ASN A 168 0.53 16.59 -9.99
N GLU A 169 -0.47 16.49 -9.10
CA GLU A 169 -1.12 17.63 -8.46
C GLU A 169 -0.32 18.24 -7.29
N ARG A 170 0.87 17.68 -6.96
CA ARG A 170 1.71 18.09 -5.82
C ARG A 170 1.01 17.97 -4.46
N ARG A 171 0.25 16.88 -4.27
CA ARG A 171 -0.57 16.59 -3.07
C ARG A 171 -0.07 15.39 -2.24
N LEU A 172 1.14 14.90 -2.52
CA LEU A 172 1.81 13.82 -1.77
C LEU A 172 2.37 14.31 -0.43
#